data_AF-A0A7S1A038-F1
#
_entry.id   AF-A0A7S1A038-F1
#
_cell.length_a   1.000
_cell.length_b   1.000
_cell.length_c   1.000
_cell.angle_alpha   90.00
_cell.angle_beta   90.00
_cell.angle_gamma   90.00
#
_symmetry.space_group_name_H-M   'P 1'
#
loop_
_entity.id
_entity.type
_entity.pdbx_description
1 polymer ?
#
loop_
_entity_poly.entity_id
_entity_poly.type
_entity_poly.pdbx_seq_one_letter_code
_entity_poly.pdbx_strand_id
1 'polypeptide(L)'
;MTEKADASPLLANVCRTMPYTAYVGVSSYAIVFRSLDAASFFVGLLVNEAVNHLAKAILKKAGPSSSLLKRPEGAADTGIYPQHHPTKSTTSGMPSGHAQTSAFCAVVLTHAVWDSGAAFPLCYIWSVALLVMVSRTRFGGILAVSVGGKRVAQHTVLQVLVGAILGCVLGHGGVLWWKGGAGYLVCFAVALQALFITIVAALLEEMCAKREGPYEGLTELEFQDKRGPGQKEAQRRSPRKRSTKN
;
A
#
# COMPACT_ATOMS: atom_id res chain seq x y z
N MET A 1 -7.71 -30.01 0.92
CA MET A 1 -6.57 -29.26 1.52
C MET A 1 -6.88 -27.77 1.43
N THR A 2 -7.55 -27.20 2.44
CA THR A 2 -8.14 -25.85 2.38
C THR A 2 -7.85 -24.99 3.61
N GLU A 3 -7.31 -25.54 4.70
CA GLU A 3 -7.14 -24.79 5.97
C GLU A 3 -5.91 -23.87 6.05
N LYS A 4 -4.88 -24.06 5.21
CA LYS A 4 -3.62 -23.29 5.36
C LYS A 4 -3.69 -21.85 4.84
N ALA A 5 -4.69 -21.50 4.03
CA ALA A 5 -4.88 -20.13 3.55
C ALA A 5 -5.50 -19.23 4.64
N ASP A 6 -6.28 -19.81 5.57
CA ASP A 6 -7.00 -19.09 6.63
C ASP A 6 -6.24 -18.96 7.95
N ALA A 7 -5.04 -19.54 8.07
CA ALA A 7 -4.24 -19.53 9.30
C ALA A 7 -3.57 -18.18 9.61
N SER A 8 -4.01 -17.07 9.00
CA SER A 8 -3.57 -15.75 9.46
C SER A 8 -4.11 -15.51 10.87
N PRO A 9 -3.30 -14.97 11.81
CA PRO A 9 -3.77 -14.66 13.16
C PRO A 9 -5.02 -13.77 13.13
N LEU A 10 -5.94 -13.96 14.08
CA LEU A 10 -7.20 -13.20 14.17
C LEU A 10 -6.98 -11.68 14.00
N LEU A 11 -5.95 -11.13 14.63
CA LEU A 11 -5.62 -9.70 14.55
C LEU A 11 -5.25 -9.25 13.12
N ALA A 12 -4.55 -10.08 12.34
CA ALA A 12 -4.21 -9.77 10.96
C ALA A 12 -5.46 -9.74 10.07
N ASN A 13 -6.39 -10.67 10.30
CA ASN A 13 -7.67 -10.72 9.60
C ASN A 13 -8.54 -9.51 9.96
N VAL A 14 -8.61 -9.14 11.25
CA VAL A 14 -9.31 -7.92 11.68
C VAL A 14 -8.74 -6.70 10.98
N CYS A 15 -7.43 -6.45 11.07
CA CYS A 15 -6.80 -5.29 10.43
C CYS A 15 -7.02 -5.27 8.91
N ARG A 16 -7.08 -6.45 8.29
CA ARG A 16 -7.33 -6.59 6.86
C ARG A 16 -8.76 -6.22 6.48
N THR A 17 -9.76 -6.66 7.25
CA THR A 17 -11.18 -6.45 6.92
C THR A 17 -11.74 -5.14 7.47
N MET A 18 -11.01 -4.43 8.34
CA MET A 18 -11.47 -3.16 8.95
C MET A 18 -12.09 -2.17 7.95
N PRO A 19 -11.48 -1.85 6.79
CA PRO A 19 -12.11 -0.96 5.83
C PRO A 19 -13.46 -1.49 5.33
N TYR A 20 -13.54 -2.79 5.03
CA TYR A 20 -14.80 -3.42 4.63
C TYR A 20 -15.86 -3.35 5.74
N THR A 21 -15.47 -3.62 6.98
CA THR A 21 -16.35 -3.49 8.15
C THR A 21 -16.89 -2.07 8.28
N ALA A 22 -16.10 -1.04 7.96
CA ALA A 22 -16.58 0.34 7.92
C ALA A 22 -17.68 0.54 6.85
N TYR A 23 -17.48 0.07 5.61
CA TYR A 23 -18.52 0.17 4.57
C TYR A 23 -19.83 -0.50 4.97
N VAL A 24 -19.77 -1.75 5.45
CA VAL A 24 -20.98 -2.51 5.82
C VAL A 24 -21.64 -1.92 7.06
N GLY A 25 -20.84 -1.59 8.08
CA GLY A 25 -21.35 -1.04 9.33
C GLY A 25 -22.03 0.31 9.14
N VAL A 26 -21.39 1.23 8.44
CA VAL A 26 -21.92 2.58 8.19
C VAL A 26 -23.16 2.53 7.29
N SER A 27 -23.15 1.76 6.21
CA SER A 27 -24.32 1.62 5.32
C SER A 27 -25.50 0.96 6.02
N SER A 28 -25.26 -0.10 6.79
CA SER A 28 -26.30 -0.79 7.56
C SER A 28 -26.90 0.15 8.60
N TYR A 29 -26.07 0.90 9.32
CA TYR A 29 -26.53 1.90 10.28
C TYR A 29 -27.37 2.99 9.61
N ALA A 30 -26.91 3.52 8.47
CA ALA A 30 -27.63 4.54 7.71
C ALA A 30 -29.04 4.08 7.31
N ILE A 31 -29.18 2.83 6.84
CA ILE A 31 -30.46 2.26 6.41
C ILE A 31 -31.37 1.99 7.60
N VAL A 32 -30.88 1.29 8.63
CA VAL A 32 -31.69 0.85 9.77
C VAL A 32 -32.19 2.03 10.59
N PHE A 33 -31.32 3.01 10.86
CA PHE A 33 -31.64 4.16 11.70
C PHE A 33 -32.04 5.40 10.90
N ARG A 34 -32.11 5.32 9.57
CA ARG A 34 -32.41 6.44 8.66
C ARG A 34 -31.54 7.68 8.93
N SER A 35 -30.27 7.46 9.28
CA SER A 35 -29.34 8.53 9.63
C SER A 35 -28.72 9.16 8.38
N LEU A 36 -29.02 10.43 8.14
CA LEU A 36 -28.43 11.20 7.05
C LEU A 36 -26.91 11.41 7.24
N ASP A 37 -26.45 11.58 8.48
CA ASP A 37 -25.01 11.68 8.78
C ASP A 37 -24.27 10.41 8.37
N ALA A 38 -24.81 9.24 8.72
CA ALA A 38 -24.22 7.96 8.33
C ALA A 38 -24.31 7.73 6.82
N ALA A 39 -25.41 8.13 6.17
CA ALA A 39 -25.53 8.05 4.71
C ALA A 39 -24.48 8.95 4.01
N SER A 40 -24.28 10.17 4.50
CA SER A 40 -23.25 11.08 4.02
C SER A 40 -21.84 10.51 4.23
N PHE A 41 -21.57 9.94 5.41
CA PHE A 41 -20.30 9.26 5.67
C PHE A 41 -20.06 8.09 4.71
N PHE A 42 -21.09 7.29 4.43
CA PHE A 42 -21.01 6.20 3.45
C PHE A 42 -20.72 6.71 2.03
N VAL A 43 -21.39 7.78 1.58
CA VAL A 43 -21.08 8.43 0.30
C VAL A 43 -19.63 8.91 0.27
N GLY A 44 -19.14 9.52 1.36
CA GLY A 44 -17.74 9.91 1.50
C GLY A 44 -16.76 8.74 1.36
N LEU A 45 -17.08 7.58 1.95
CA LEU A 45 -16.30 6.35 1.78
C LEU A 45 -16.25 5.90 0.31
N LEU A 46 -17.39 5.92 -0.40
CA LEU A 46 -17.44 5.55 -1.83
C LEU A 46 -16.61 6.50 -2.70
N VAL A 47 -16.69 7.81 -2.45
CA VAL A 47 -15.87 8.81 -3.15
C VAL A 47 -14.39 8.58 -2.85
N ASN A 48 -14.03 8.32 -1.61
CA ASN A 48 -12.65 8.01 -1.21
C ASN A 48 -12.10 6.77 -1.95
N GLU A 49 -12.89 5.70 -2.08
CA GLU A 49 -12.53 4.50 -2.85
C GLU A 49 -12.33 4.83 -4.33
N ALA A 50 -13.27 5.58 -4.93
CA ALA A 50 -13.19 5.99 -6.33
C ALA A 50 -11.92 6.80 -6.61
N VAL A 51 -11.57 7.75 -5.73
CA VAL A 51 -10.33 8.52 -5.81
C VAL A 51 -9.11 7.61 -5.69
N ASN A 52 -9.10 6.62 -4.80
CA ASN A 52 -8.00 5.66 -4.68
C ASN A 52 -7.79 4.86 -5.97
N HIS A 53 -8.87 4.34 -6.56
CA HIS A 53 -8.82 3.59 -7.81
C HIS A 53 -8.35 4.45 -8.98
N LEU A 54 -8.87 5.67 -9.11
CA LEU A 54 -8.46 6.61 -10.14
C LEU A 54 -6.98 6.98 -10.02
N ALA A 55 -6.52 7.30 -8.80
CA ALA A 55 -5.12 7.61 -8.52
C ALA A 55 -4.19 6.44 -8.92
N LYS A 56 -4.55 5.21 -8.56
CA LYS A 56 -3.80 4.00 -8.95
C LYS A 56 -3.73 3.83 -10.47
N ALA A 57 -4.84 4.08 -11.18
CA ALA A 57 -4.88 3.97 -12.63
C ALA A 57 -3.98 5.01 -13.31
N ILE A 58 -4.04 6.26 -12.86
CA ILE A 58 -3.20 7.35 -13.36
C ILE A 58 -1.72 7.06 -13.10
N LEU A 59 -1.36 6.70 -11.87
CA LEU A 59 0.03 6.40 -11.50
C LEU A 59 0.59 5.22 -12.28
N LYS A 60 -0.18 4.13 -12.42
CA LYS A 60 0.21 2.97 -13.22
C LYS A 60 0.50 3.34 -14.68
N LYS A 61 -0.27 4.27 -15.25
CA LYS A 61 -0.08 4.76 -16.62
C LYS A 61 1.12 5.68 -16.73
N ALA A 62 1.37 6.52 -15.73
CA ALA A 62 2.47 7.49 -15.74
C ALA A 62 3.84 6.83 -15.55
N GLY A 63 3.97 5.88 -14.62
CA GLY A 63 5.25 5.23 -14.29
C GLY A 63 5.14 3.70 -14.25
N PRO A 64 4.83 3.02 -15.36
CA PRO A 64 4.59 1.56 -15.35
C PRO A 64 5.80 0.75 -14.84
N SER A 65 7.01 1.29 -14.98
CA SER A 65 8.26 0.63 -14.58
C SER A 65 8.82 1.12 -13.25
N SER A 66 8.31 2.22 -12.70
CA SER A 66 8.74 2.83 -11.44
C SER A 66 8.67 1.83 -10.28
N SER A 67 9.74 1.72 -9.50
CA SER A 67 9.77 0.83 -8.33
C SER A 67 8.98 1.40 -7.16
N LEU A 68 8.84 2.74 -7.10
CA LEU A 68 8.00 3.43 -6.10
C LEU A 68 6.52 3.01 -6.20
N LEU A 69 6.05 2.80 -7.43
CA LEU A 69 4.65 2.43 -7.71
C LEU A 69 4.40 0.92 -7.64
N LYS A 70 5.44 0.09 -7.77
CA LYS A 70 5.33 -1.36 -7.67
C LYS A 70 5.10 -1.81 -6.23
N ARG A 71 4.26 -2.83 -6.05
CA ARG A 71 4.09 -3.46 -4.76
C ARG A 71 5.34 -4.26 -4.39
N PRO A 72 5.59 -4.50 -3.09
CA PRO A 72 6.64 -5.43 -2.67
C PRO A 72 6.47 -6.82 -3.31
N GLU A 73 7.58 -7.53 -3.49
CA GLU A 73 7.55 -8.86 -4.08
C GLU A 73 6.68 -9.82 -3.26
N GLY A 74 5.88 -10.63 -3.96
CA GLY A 74 4.97 -11.59 -3.36
C GLY A 74 3.63 -11.00 -2.91
N ALA A 75 3.44 -9.67 -2.95
CA ALA A 75 2.18 -9.03 -2.59
C ALA A 75 1.00 -9.65 -3.34
N ALA A 76 0.10 -10.24 -2.56
CA ALA A 76 -1.03 -11.01 -3.04
C ALA A 76 -2.22 -10.71 -2.13
N ASP A 77 -3.42 -10.81 -2.72
CA ASP A 77 -4.65 -10.69 -1.96
C ASP A 77 -4.80 -9.34 -1.22
N THR A 78 -4.45 -8.29 -1.95
CA THR A 78 -4.31 -6.92 -1.42
C THR A 78 -5.62 -6.14 -1.39
N GLY A 79 -6.73 -6.77 -1.80
CA GLY A 79 -8.05 -6.15 -1.79
C GLY A 79 -8.58 -5.99 -0.37
N ILE A 80 -9.64 -5.19 -0.23
CA ILE A 80 -10.39 -5.06 1.03
C ILE A 80 -11.14 -6.37 1.39
N TYR A 81 -11.40 -7.23 0.41
CA TYR A 81 -12.02 -8.54 0.57
C TYR A 81 -10.98 -9.67 0.64
N PRO A 82 -11.10 -10.60 1.60
CA PRO A 82 -10.43 -11.90 1.56
C PRO A 82 -10.75 -12.67 0.27
N GLN A 83 -9.73 -13.08 -0.48
CA GLN A 83 -9.90 -14.03 -1.58
C GLN A 83 -9.61 -15.43 -1.09
N HIS A 84 -10.54 -16.36 -1.36
CA HIS A 84 -10.34 -17.79 -1.08
C HIS A 84 -9.12 -18.34 -1.82
N HIS A 85 -8.82 -17.80 -3.01
CA HIS A 85 -7.62 -18.11 -3.78
C HIS A 85 -6.80 -16.85 -4.01
N PRO A 86 -5.88 -16.52 -3.08
CA PRO A 86 -5.11 -15.28 -3.13
C PRO A 86 -4.26 -15.22 -4.41
N THR A 87 -4.53 -14.23 -5.26
CA THR A 87 -3.76 -13.98 -6.48
C THR A 87 -2.76 -12.84 -6.30
N LYS A 88 -1.64 -12.88 -7.04
CA LYS A 88 -0.68 -11.77 -7.08
C LYS A 88 -1.37 -10.51 -7.58
N SER A 89 -1.18 -9.40 -6.89
CA SER A 89 -1.82 -8.14 -7.28
C SER A 89 -1.15 -7.53 -8.51
N THR A 90 -1.95 -7.20 -9.53
CA THR A 90 -1.52 -6.53 -10.78
C THR A 90 -1.79 -5.01 -10.77
N THR A 91 -2.34 -4.49 -9.67
CA THR A 91 -2.65 -3.07 -9.48
C THR A 91 -1.45 -2.31 -8.91
N SER A 92 -1.37 -1.00 -9.18
CA SER A 92 -0.39 -0.10 -8.53
C SER A 92 -0.43 -0.26 -7.01
N GLY A 93 0.75 -0.27 -6.39
CA GLY A 93 0.90 -0.27 -4.93
C GLY A 93 0.63 1.08 -4.29
N MET A 94 0.65 2.16 -5.06
CA MET A 94 0.46 3.53 -4.58
C MET A 94 -0.81 4.17 -5.18
N PRO A 95 -1.63 4.88 -4.38
CA PRO A 95 -1.65 4.89 -2.90
C PRO A 95 -2.22 3.60 -2.28
N SER A 96 -1.87 3.30 -1.02
CA SER A 96 -2.48 2.18 -0.29
C SER A 96 -3.95 2.48 0.08
N GLY A 97 -4.88 1.63 -0.37
CA GLY A 97 -6.32 1.80 -0.10
C GLY A 97 -6.66 1.64 1.38
N HIS A 98 -6.13 0.60 2.05
CA HIS A 98 -6.30 0.41 3.49
C HIS A 98 -5.84 1.61 4.32
N ALA A 99 -4.68 2.17 3.98
CA ALA A 99 -4.15 3.34 4.68
C ALA A 99 -5.05 4.57 4.44
N GLN A 100 -5.44 4.80 3.18
CA GLN A 100 -6.31 5.92 2.81
C GLN A 100 -7.67 5.85 3.50
N THR A 101 -8.37 4.71 3.42
CA THR A 101 -9.68 4.53 4.05
C THR A 101 -9.59 4.60 5.58
N SER A 102 -8.55 4.04 6.19
CA SER A 102 -8.39 4.11 7.66
C SER A 102 -8.13 5.52 8.15
N ALA A 103 -7.28 6.29 7.46
CA ALA A 103 -7.04 7.70 7.76
C ALA A 103 -8.29 8.56 7.52
N PHE A 104 -9.03 8.29 6.43
CA PHE A 104 -10.31 8.94 6.14
C PHE A 104 -11.31 8.74 7.30
N CYS A 105 -11.54 7.49 7.70
CA CYS A 105 -12.40 7.17 8.83
C CYS A 105 -11.91 7.84 10.12
N ALA A 106 -10.60 7.80 10.37
CA ALA A 106 -10.02 8.40 11.57
C ALA A 106 -10.30 9.90 11.67
N VAL A 107 -10.16 10.64 10.56
CA VAL A 107 -10.47 12.07 10.53
C VAL A 107 -11.96 12.33 10.70
N VAL A 108 -12.84 11.63 9.99
CA VAL A 108 -14.29 11.84 10.11
C VAL A 108 -14.76 11.55 11.54
N LEU A 109 -14.33 10.43 12.13
CA LEU A 109 -14.68 10.07 13.50
C LEU A 109 -14.06 11.03 14.52
N THR A 110 -12.83 11.51 14.29
CA THR A 110 -12.21 12.56 15.13
C THR A 110 -13.11 13.79 15.20
N HIS A 111 -13.62 14.27 14.05
CA HIS A 111 -14.54 15.41 14.03
C HIS A 111 -15.87 15.13 14.74
N ALA A 112 -16.37 13.89 14.68
CA ALA A 112 -17.61 13.52 15.36
C ALA A 112 -17.47 13.48 16.88
N VAL A 113 -16.28 13.15 17.41
CA VAL A 113 -16.04 13.08 18.86
C VAL A 113 -15.27 14.29 19.41
N TRP A 114 -14.86 15.23 18.56
CA TRP A 114 -14.00 16.35 18.95
C TRP A 114 -14.60 17.18 20.09
N ASP A 115 -15.87 17.52 19.96
CA ASP A 115 -16.59 18.37 20.91
C ASP A 115 -16.89 17.66 22.25
N SER A 116 -16.68 16.33 22.33
CA SER A 116 -16.81 15.60 23.59
C SER A 116 -15.69 15.89 24.59
N GLY A 117 -14.59 16.51 24.16
CA GLY A 117 -13.41 16.80 24.99
C GLY A 117 -12.65 15.54 25.47
N ALA A 118 -13.07 14.34 25.06
CA ALA A 118 -12.50 13.09 25.52
C ALA A 118 -11.26 12.72 24.69
N ALA A 119 -10.09 12.67 25.33
CA ALA A 119 -8.84 12.25 24.69
C ALA A 119 -8.81 10.74 24.35
N PHE A 120 -9.44 9.90 25.18
CA PHE A 120 -9.41 8.45 25.01
C PHE A 120 -10.01 7.95 23.67
N PRO A 121 -11.20 8.42 23.23
CA PRO A 121 -11.72 8.09 21.91
C PRO A 121 -10.77 8.46 20.77
N LEU A 122 -10.12 9.62 20.83
CA LEU A 122 -9.16 10.06 19.80
C LEU A 122 -7.95 9.12 19.72
N CYS A 123 -7.37 8.79 20.87
CA CYS A 123 -6.26 7.82 20.93
C CYS A 123 -6.66 6.46 20.37
N TYR A 124 -7.86 5.98 20.70
CA TYR A 124 -8.37 4.71 20.20
C TYR A 124 -8.54 4.71 18.67
N ILE A 125 -9.22 5.73 18.12
CA ILE A 125 -9.48 5.88 16.68
C ILE A 125 -8.16 5.84 15.89
N TRP A 126 -7.18 6.66 16.29
CA TRP A 126 -5.90 6.73 15.59
C TRP A 126 -5.03 5.50 15.82
N SER A 127 -5.13 4.84 16.98
CA SER A 127 -4.42 3.57 17.23
C SER A 127 -4.92 2.47 16.30
N VAL A 128 -6.25 2.34 16.13
CA VAL A 128 -6.82 1.37 15.19
C VAL A 128 -6.40 1.67 13.76
N ALA A 129 -6.46 2.95 13.34
CA ALA A 129 -6.02 3.34 12.01
C ALA A 129 -4.53 3.03 11.78
N LEU A 130 -3.68 3.29 12.77
CA LEU A 130 -2.25 2.99 12.72
C LEU A 130 -1.99 1.48 12.65
N LEU A 131 -2.71 0.66 13.42
CA LEU A 131 -2.59 -0.80 13.35
C LEU A 131 -2.94 -1.32 11.96
N VAL A 132 -4.01 -0.81 11.33
CA VAL A 132 -4.35 -1.16 9.94
C VAL A 132 -3.23 -0.74 8.99
N MET A 133 -2.68 0.47 9.11
CA MET A 133 -1.57 0.94 8.27
C MET A 133 -0.31 0.08 8.43
N VAL A 134 0.13 -0.18 9.66
CA VAL A 134 1.32 -0.99 9.95
C VAL A 134 1.16 -2.42 9.45
N SER A 135 -0.05 -3.00 9.58
CA SER A 135 -0.38 -4.35 9.10
C SER A 135 -0.13 -4.57 7.60
N ARG A 136 -0.08 -3.49 6.80
CA ARG A 136 0.16 -3.55 5.35
C ARG A 136 1.64 -3.51 4.96
N THR A 137 2.53 -3.21 5.90
CA THR A 137 3.96 -3.03 5.66
C THR A 137 4.79 -4.23 6.09
N ARG A 138 6.10 -4.20 5.79
CA ARG A 138 7.07 -5.18 6.32
C ARG A 138 7.15 -5.21 7.85
N PHE A 139 6.67 -4.16 8.53
CA PHE A 139 6.68 -4.03 9.98
C PHE A 139 5.42 -4.57 10.65
N GLY A 140 4.48 -5.17 9.88
CA GLY A 140 3.21 -5.65 10.41
C GLY A 140 3.33 -6.72 11.50
N GLY A 141 4.42 -7.49 11.54
CA GLY A 141 4.63 -8.50 12.59
C GLY A 141 3.48 -9.49 12.66
N ILE A 142 2.82 -9.58 13.82
CA ILE A 142 1.63 -10.43 14.04
C ILE A 142 0.36 -9.92 13.33
N LEU A 143 0.35 -8.66 12.91
CA LEU A 143 -0.74 -8.02 12.17
C LEU A 143 -0.59 -8.25 10.66
N ALA A 144 0.58 -8.69 10.19
CA ALA A 144 0.84 -8.90 8.78
C ALA A 144 0.00 -10.07 8.24
N VAL A 145 -0.60 -9.88 7.06
CA VAL A 145 -1.31 -10.95 6.35
C VAL A 145 -0.30 -12.00 5.91
N SER A 146 -0.63 -13.25 6.16
CA SER A 146 0.15 -14.39 5.67
C SER A 146 -0.52 -14.99 4.44
N VAL A 147 0.24 -15.13 3.36
CA VAL A 147 -0.21 -15.79 2.13
C VAL A 147 0.63 -17.05 1.95
N GLY A 148 -0.02 -18.21 1.95
CA GLY A 148 0.68 -19.51 1.88
C GLY A 148 1.65 -19.74 3.05
N GLY A 149 1.29 -19.29 4.26
CA GLY A 149 2.11 -19.45 5.48
C GLY A 149 3.31 -18.50 5.58
N LYS A 150 3.52 -17.60 4.60
CA LYS A 150 4.57 -16.58 4.64
C LYS A 150 3.96 -15.21 4.87
N ARG A 151 4.54 -14.43 5.77
CA ARG A 151 4.18 -13.01 5.95
C ARG A 151 4.69 -12.22 4.76
N VAL A 152 3.78 -11.49 4.12
CA VAL A 152 4.10 -10.71 2.92
C VAL A 152 3.73 -9.26 3.14
N ALA A 153 4.68 -8.36 2.86
CA ALA A 153 4.40 -6.93 2.85
C ALA A 153 3.53 -6.60 1.63
N GLN A 154 2.40 -5.93 1.85
CA GLN A 154 1.46 -5.61 0.78
C GLN A 154 1.76 -4.25 0.14
N HIS A 155 2.39 -3.37 0.92
CA HIS A 155 2.76 -2.02 0.55
C HIS A 155 4.10 -1.61 1.18
N THR A 156 4.81 -0.69 0.52
CA THR A 156 5.95 0.01 1.11
C THR A 156 5.47 1.06 2.12
N VAL A 157 6.36 1.54 3.00
CA VAL A 157 6.01 2.62 3.95
C VAL A 157 5.55 3.87 3.22
N LEU A 158 6.23 4.24 2.12
CA LEU A 158 5.86 5.40 1.31
C LEU A 158 4.44 5.25 0.73
N GLN A 159 4.09 4.07 0.22
CA GLN A 159 2.73 3.79 -0.30
C GLN A 159 1.64 3.93 0.77
N VAL A 160 1.95 3.55 2.01
CA VAL A 160 1.08 3.72 3.16
C VAL A 160 0.98 5.20 3.55
N LEU A 161 2.09 5.94 3.61
CA LEU A 161 2.10 7.36 3.95
C LEU A 161 1.32 8.20 2.93
N VAL A 162 1.54 8.00 1.63
CA VAL A 162 0.78 8.72 0.58
C VAL A 162 -0.71 8.40 0.69
N GLY A 163 -1.06 7.14 0.94
CA GLY A 163 -2.45 6.74 1.21
C GLY A 163 -3.02 7.47 2.43
N ALA A 164 -2.32 7.46 3.56
CA ALA A 164 -2.76 8.12 4.78
C ALA A 164 -2.94 9.64 4.61
N ILE A 165 -2.01 10.32 3.93
CA ILE A 165 -2.11 11.75 3.62
C ILE A 165 -3.38 12.04 2.80
N LEU A 166 -3.59 11.30 1.72
CA LEU A 166 -4.81 11.43 0.90
C LEU A 166 -6.07 11.17 1.72
N GLY A 167 -6.06 10.14 2.58
CA GLY A 167 -7.17 9.80 3.45
C GLY A 167 -7.50 10.92 4.44
N CYS A 168 -6.49 11.50 5.09
CA CYS A 168 -6.68 12.63 6.00
C CYS A 168 -7.28 13.85 5.29
N VAL A 169 -6.74 14.20 4.13
CA VAL A 169 -7.18 15.35 3.34
C VAL A 169 -8.61 15.16 2.84
N LEU A 170 -8.93 13.98 2.29
CA LEU A 170 -10.28 13.66 1.83
C LEU A 170 -11.27 13.55 2.99
N GLY A 171 -10.85 13.03 4.15
CA GLY A 171 -11.67 12.95 5.35
C GLY A 171 -12.06 14.34 5.85
N HIS A 172 -11.09 15.25 5.92
CA HIS A 172 -11.35 16.63 6.30
C HIS A 172 -12.24 17.34 5.28
N GLY A 173 -11.97 17.15 3.98
CA GLY A 173 -12.80 17.66 2.90
C GLY A 173 -14.25 17.15 2.97
N GLY A 174 -14.44 15.86 3.28
CA GLY A 174 -15.76 15.25 3.46
C GLY A 174 -16.55 15.88 4.61
N VAL A 175 -15.88 16.15 5.75
CA VAL A 175 -16.50 16.85 6.89
C VAL A 175 -16.89 18.27 6.50
N LEU A 176 -16.01 19.01 5.83
CA LEU A 176 -16.30 20.39 5.39
C LEU A 176 -17.45 20.44 4.38
N TRP A 177 -17.46 19.50 3.44
CA TRP A 177 -18.54 19.35 2.45
C TRP A 177 -19.88 19.07 3.14
N TRP A 178 -19.92 18.14 4.09
CA TRP A 178 -21.14 17.84 4.86
C TRP A 178 -21.66 19.06 5.63
N LYS A 179 -20.75 19.84 6.22
CA LYS A 179 -21.07 21.09 6.93
C LYS A 179 -21.42 22.26 5.99
N GLY A 180 -21.41 22.06 4.67
CA GLY A 180 -21.69 23.10 3.67
C GLY A 180 -20.58 24.15 3.51
N GLY A 181 -19.38 23.90 4.05
CA GLY A 181 -18.25 24.83 3.99
C GLY A 181 -17.44 24.68 2.71
N ALA A 182 -17.19 25.78 1.98
CA ALA A 182 -16.43 25.76 0.72
C ALA A 182 -14.98 25.25 0.83
N GLY A 183 -14.44 25.13 2.05
CA GLY A 183 -13.08 24.65 2.31
C GLY A 183 -12.79 23.23 1.80
N TYR A 184 -13.80 22.41 1.47
CA TYR A 184 -13.59 21.11 0.84
C TYR A 184 -12.85 21.22 -0.51
N LEU A 185 -13.01 22.34 -1.24
CA LEU A 185 -12.29 22.60 -2.50
C LEU A 185 -10.78 22.74 -2.27
N VAL A 186 -10.38 23.33 -1.16
CA VAL A 186 -8.96 23.43 -0.76
C VAL A 186 -8.41 22.04 -0.46
N CYS A 187 -9.16 21.20 0.28
CA CYS A 187 -8.76 19.81 0.50
C CYS A 187 -8.61 19.05 -0.82
N PHE A 188 -9.54 19.22 -1.75
CA PHE A 188 -9.45 18.59 -3.07
C PHE A 188 -8.20 19.04 -3.84
N ALA A 189 -7.89 20.34 -3.84
CA ALA A 189 -6.69 20.88 -4.46
C ALA A 189 -5.40 20.31 -3.83
N VAL A 190 -5.34 20.19 -2.50
CA VAL A 190 -4.20 19.57 -1.79
C VAL A 190 -4.06 18.09 -2.14
N ALA A 191 -5.16 17.35 -2.25
CA ALA A 191 -5.14 15.94 -2.67
C ALA A 191 -4.60 15.78 -4.11
N LEU A 192 -5.02 16.67 -5.03
CA LEU A 192 -4.49 16.71 -6.39
C LEU A 192 -3.00 17.06 -6.42
N GLN A 193 -2.56 18.00 -5.59
CA GLN A 193 -1.14 18.35 -5.48
C GLN A 193 -0.29 17.18 -4.97
N ALA A 194 -0.76 16.46 -3.94
CA ALA A 194 -0.08 15.27 -3.45
C ALA A 194 0.04 14.17 -4.54
N LEU A 195 -1.03 13.98 -5.34
CA LEU A 195 -1.01 13.07 -6.48
C LEU A 195 -0.03 13.54 -7.56
N PHE A 196 -0.02 14.83 -7.88
CA PHE A 196 0.91 15.41 -8.86
C PHE A 196 2.37 15.22 -8.45
N ILE A 197 2.72 15.51 -7.20
CA ILE A 197 4.07 15.29 -6.65
C ILE A 197 4.46 13.81 -6.79
N THR A 198 3.52 12.90 -6.49
CA THR A 198 3.75 11.45 -6.62
C THR A 198 4.00 11.05 -8.07
N ILE A 199 3.25 11.60 -9.02
CA ILE A 199 3.44 11.37 -10.46
C ILE A 199 4.82 11.85 -10.90
N VAL A 200 5.21 13.08 -10.53
CA VAL A 200 6.52 13.64 -10.88
C VAL A 200 7.65 12.80 -10.30
N ALA A 201 7.55 12.38 -9.04
CA ALA A 201 8.55 11.52 -8.41
C ALA A 201 8.69 10.17 -9.14
N ALA A 202 7.58 9.54 -9.52
CA ALA A 202 7.60 8.28 -10.26
C ALA A 202 8.21 8.43 -11.66
N LEU A 203 7.90 9.52 -12.37
CA LEU A 203 8.48 9.84 -13.68
C LEU A 203 9.98 10.09 -13.59
N LEU A 204 10.43 10.86 -12.59
CA LEU A 204 11.84 11.14 -12.37
C LEU A 204 12.63 9.86 -12.05
N GLU A 205 12.09 8.99 -11.20
CA GLU A 205 12.70 7.68 -10.92
C GLU A 205 12.86 6.86 -12.20
N GLU A 206 11.82 6.80 -13.04
CA GLU A 206 11.86 6.06 -14.30
C GLU A 206 12.88 6.66 -15.29
N MET A 207 12.99 7.99 -15.35
CA MET A 207 14.00 8.66 -16.17
C MET A 207 15.42 8.37 -15.68
N CYS A 208 15.67 8.40 -14.37
CA CYS A 208 16.97 8.06 -13.78
C CYS A 208 17.34 6.60 -14.04
N ALA A 209 16.40 5.66 -13.84
CA ALA A 209 16.62 4.24 -14.09
C ALA A 209 16.95 3.94 -15.57
N LYS A 210 16.34 4.68 -16.51
CA LYS A 210 16.68 4.57 -17.95
C LYS A 210 18.05 5.13 -18.26
N ARG A 211 18.46 6.22 -17.60
CA ARG A 211 19.74 6.90 -17.84
C ARG A 211 20.92 6.09 -17.31
N GLU A 212 20.76 5.42 -16.18
CA GLU A 212 21.80 4.55 -15.61
C GLU A 212 22.06 3.32 -16.49
N GLY A 213 21.13 2.98 -17.40
CA GLY A 213 21.22 1.81 -18.26
C GLY A 213 21.32 0.51 -17.45
N PRO A 214 21.26 -0.66 -18.10
CA PRO A 214 21.78 -1.84 -17.46
C PRO A 214 23.30 -1.65 -17.35
N TYR A 215 23.81 -1.46 -16.13
CA TYR A 215 25.22 -1.68 -15.80
C TYR A 215 25.61 -3.17 -15.99
N GLU A 216 25.07 -3.87 -17.00
CA GLU A 216 25.43 -5.23 -17.40
C GLU A 216 26.59 -5.24 -18.41
N GLY A 217 27.12 -4.07 -18.82
CA GLY A 217 28.11 -3.98 -19.90
C GLY A 217 29.56 -3.66 -19.53
N LEU A 218 29.86 -3.20 -18.30
CA LEU A 218 31.21 -2.73 -17.94
C LEU A 218 31.99 -3.67 -17.00
N THR A 219 31.42 -4.79 -16.57
CA THR A 219 32.05 -5.65 -15.55
C THR A 219 32.70 -6.94 -16.06
N GLU A 220 32.61 -7.29 -17.35
CA GLU A 220 33.38 -8.43 -17.88
C GLU A 220 34.43 -8.09 -18.95
N LEU A 221 34.17 -7.15 -19.87
CA LEU A 221 35.15 -6.80 -20.90
C LEU A 221 36.31 -5.94 -20.35
N GLU A 222 36.05 -4.98 -19.46
CA GLU A 222 37.13 -4.23 -18.79
C GLU A 222 37.86 -5.04 -17.70
N PHE A 223 37.24 -6.12 -17.19
CA PHE A 223 37.88 -7.02 -16.22
C PHE A 223 38.64 -8.18 -16.87
N GLN A 224 38.40 -8.47 -18.16
CA GLN A 224 39.23 -9.41 -18.93
C GLN A 224 40.51 -8.77 -19.45
N ASP A 225 40.54 -7.46 -19.71
CA ASP A 225 41.73 -6.80 -20.26
C ASP A 225 42.83 -6.53 -19.22
N LYS A 226 42.52 -6.64 -17.92
CA LYS A 226 43.51 -6.55 -16.83
C LYS A 226 44.07 -7.91 -16.37
N ARG A 227 43.57 -9.03 -16.89
CA ARG A 227 44.20 -10.33 -16.64
C ARG A 227 45.33 -10.53 -17.63
N GLY A 228 46.50 -10.00 -17.26
CA GLY A 228 47.74 -10.24 -17.98
C GLY A 228 47.98 -11.73 -18.27
N PRO A 229 48.77 -12.05 -19.30
CA PRO A 229 48.89 -13.39 -19.90
C PRO A 229 49.27 -14.54 -18.93
N GLY A 230 49.68 -14.27 -17.68
CA GLY A 230 50.10 -15.27 -16.71
C GLY A 230 49.00 -16.06 -15.98
N GLN A 231 47.72 -15.66 -16.03
CA GLN A 231 46.67 -16.38 -15.29
C GLN A 231 46.00 -17.54 -16.06
N LYS A 232 46.17 -17.62 -17.38
CA LYS A 232 45.64 -18.75 -18.18
C LYS A 232 46.42 -20.05 -17.97
N GLU A 233 47.65 -20.00 -17.45
CA GLU A 233 48.49 -21.18 -17.23
C GLU A 233 48.20 -21.92 -15.91
N ALA A 234 47.73 -21.21 -14.88
CA ALA A 234 47.43 -21.82 -13.58
C ALA A 234 46.13 -22.68 -13.61
N GLN A 235 45.17 -22.36 -14.48
CA GLN A 235 43.92 -23.13 -14.60
C GLN A 235 44.05 -24.44 -15.38
N ARG A 236 45.15 -24.67 -16.11
CA ARG A 236 45.39 -25.95 -16.82
C ARG A 236 45.92 -27.08 -15.92
N ARG A 237 46.22 -26.82 -14.64
CA ARG A 237 46.84 -27.81 -13.73
C ARG A 237 45.94 -28.31 -12.60
N SER A 238 44.61 -28.20 -12.72
CA SER A 238 43.72 -28.79 -11.70
C SER A 238 43.55 -30.30 -11.94
N PRO A 239 43.87 -31.19 -10.98
CA PRO A 239 43.81 -32.63 -11.17
C PRO A 239 42.37 -33.12 -11.30
N ARG A 240 42.16 -33.95 -12.33
CA ARG A 240 40.91 -34.65 -12.62
C ARG A 240 40.56 -35.58 -11.44
N LYS A 241 39.55 -35.23 -10.63
CA LYS A 241 39.01 -36.12 -9.58
C LYS A 241 38.55 -37.44 -10.22
N ARG A 242 39.22 -38.53 -9.85
CA ARG A 242 38.88 -39.90 -10.24
C ARG A 242 37.56 -40.30 -9.58
N SER A 243 36.63 -40.74 -10.40
CA SER A 243 35.38 -41.41 -10.00
C SER A 243 35.70 -42.75 -9.36
N THR A 244 35.31 -42.94 -8.09
CA THR A 244 35.20 -44.26 -7.46
C THR A 244 33.71 -44.60 -7.40
N LYS A 245 33.28 -45.46 -8.32
CA LYS A 245 32.04 -46.24 -8.19
C LYS A 245 32.32 -47.41 -7.26
N ASN A 246 31.50 -47.57 -6.22
CA ASN A 246 31.13 -48.83 -5.61
C ASN A 246 29.60 -48.84 -5.49
#